data_AF-A0A8X6S1W8-F1
#
_entry.id   AF-A0A8X6S1W8-F1
#
_cell.length_a   1.000
_cell.length_b   1.000
_cell.length_c   1.000
_cell.angle_alpha   90.00
_cell.angle_beta   90.00
_cell.angle_gamma   90.00
#
_symmetry.space_group_name_H-M   'P 1'
#
loop_
_entity.id
_entity.type
_entity.pdbx_description
1 polymer ?
#
loop_
_entity_poly.entity_id
_entity_poly.type
_entity_poly.pdbx_seq_one_letter_code
_entity_poly.pdbx_strand_id
1 'polypeptide(L)'
;MSEKIVKEREFEGRDSGWTLDEILRLEVRTNRYSPFRGSSSFIEVPKQIAETKTIINVINKKDSQCFMWSILAALYPNTSNPNKTYQGGHYKDPVVYRGIDVPKIVIEKLEKDAIEIDNIYKKPKPLLPLTESEKQLYDNANNCYVCDQTFYENNIKVRDHNHVTQKFNGPCCNSRNLAMKTPKFLPVFFHNLPGYDAHIFINELGYDEKQINLIPNTEEKYISFSKNISNDFQLRFLDSFKFASSSLENLIKTLKKDEFKYMKYCFDSEKIDLLLRKRVFPYDYFDSFEKCKDSCLPPISKFYNKLNEEAISVEDYNDACKVFNEFHLNNLGEYCDLYVKTDVLLLTDLFENFWKICMQTYKLDPCWYFTTPALSWDAILLHTKVAIELFTDNDMLLFIEKSVRGGISQCCNRYAIANNRYMSNFNPDDEIKYLMYLDANNLYGYAMSKYLPLKDFVWSDSNLTEQDILNLSGESDVGYILEVDLEYPSDLHDEQSDFPLAPENKPPPNCKEPRLLTTLEPKTKYVLHYSNLKLYLKLGRKTTQFGSMNETTQQEKTTQLGSRNETIQLGSRNETIQLGSRNETTQLCASVDRLHRLYSRIGFSYLLTFMQLVEKIVEHRDPFKKLLEMENDLF
;
A
#
# COMPACT_ATOMS: atom_id res chain seq x y z
N MET A 1 -9.48 -15.98 -19.03
CA MET A 1 -10.23 -15.39 -20.17
C MET A 1 -11.57 -14.81 -19.71
N SER A 2 -12.37 -15.55 -18.91
CA SER A 2 -13.62 -15.05 -18.30
C SER A 2 -13.45 -13.85 -17.37
N GLU A 3 -12.39 -13.79 -16.57
CA GLU A 3 -12.17 -12.70 -15.60
C GLU A 3 -11.96 -11.31 -16.20
N LYS A 4 -11.48 -11.18 -17.45
CA LYS A 4 -11.32 -9.86 -18.07
C LYS A 4 -12.67 -9.25 -18.47
N ILE A 5 -13.60 -10.09 -18.92
CA ILE A 5 -14.96 -9.70 -19.32
C ILE A 5 -15.83 -9.42 -18.09
N VAL A 6 -15.63 -10.16 -16.99
CA VAL A 6 -16.37 -9.95 -15.72
C VAL A 6 -15.95 -8.64 -15.03
N LYS A 7 -14.67 -8.25 -15.07
CA LYS A 7 -14.19 -6.98 -14.48
C LYS A 7 -14.70 -5.72 -15.17
N GLU A 8 -15.09 -5.84 -16.44
CA GLU A 8 -15.60 -4.72 -17.21
C GLU A 8 -17.07 -4.42 -16.85
N ARG A 9 -17.84 -5.44 -16.42
CA ARG A 9 -19.15 -5.28 -15.78
C ARG A 9 -19.08 -4.70 -14.36
N GLU A 10 -18.01 -4.95 -13.60
CA GLU A 10 -17.83 -4.34 -12.28
C GLU A 10 -17.54 -2.83 -12.33
N PHE A 11 -17.11 -2.30 -13.48
CA PHE A 11 -16.93 -0.85 -13.69
C PHE A 11 -18.27 -0.08 -13.70
N GLU A 12 -19.38 -0.79 -13.93
CA GLU A 12 -20.74 -0.26 -14.00
C GLU A 12 -21.26 0.24 -12.62
N GLY A 13 -20.63 -0.20 -11.51
CA GLY A 13 -21.10 0.05 -10.15
C GLY A 13 -20.60 1.33 -9.47
N ARG A 14 -19.88 2.22 -10.17
CA ARG A 14 -19.37 3.48 -9.58
C ARG A 14 -19.94 4.70 -10.30
N ASP A 15 -21.16 5.09 -9.91
CA ASP A 15 -21.87 6.37 -10.13
C ASP A 15 -21.90 6.96 -11.56
N SER A 16 -21.38 6.27 -12.58
CA SER A 16 -21.28 6.79 -13.95
C SER A 16 -22.50 6.46 -14.82
N GLY A 17 -23.23 5.39 -14.52
CA GLY A 17 -24.46 5.00 -15.23
C GLY A 17 -24.26 4.38 -16.63
N TRP A 18 -23.06 3.90 -16.96
CA TRP A 18 -22.76 3.23 -18.25
C TRP A 18 -22.68 1.71 -18.09
N THR A 19 -23.12 0.94 -19.10
CA THR A 19 -23.14 -0.53 -19.13
C THR A 19 -22.40 -1.04 -20.38
N LEU A 20 -21.56 -2.08 -20.24
CA LEU A 20 -20.88 -2.73 -21.36
C LEU A 20 -21.84 -3.71 -22.07
N ASP A 21 -22.16 -3.44 -23.34
CA ASP A 21 -23.08 -4.25 -24.15
C ASP A 21 -22.38 -5.52 -24.73
N GLU A 22 -21.34 -5.35 -25.58
CA GLU A 22 -20.61 -6.49 -26.17
C GLU A 22 -19.14 -6.20 -26.53
N ILE A 23 -18.34 -7.26 -26.69
CA ILE A 23 -16.94 -7.20 -27.15
C ILE A 23 -16.83 -7.87 -28.52
N LEU A 24 -16.57 -7.07 -29.56
CA LEU A 24 -16.59 -7.52 -30.97
C LEU A 24 -15.40 -8.40 -31.39
N ARG A 25 -14.20 -8.26 -30.80
CA ARG A 25 -13.03 -9.13 -31.09
C ARG A 25 -11.93 -9.04 -30.02
N LEU A 26 -11.29 -10.18 -29.70
CA LEU A 26 -10.10 -10.28 -28.84
C LEU A 26 -9.13 -11.35 -29.38
N GLU A 27 -7.85 -11.00 -29.57
CA GLU A 27 -6.80 -11.94 -30.01
C GLU A 27 -5.69 -12.08 -28.96
N VAL A 28 -5.27 -13.32 -28.67
CA VAL A 28 -4.20 -13.64 -27.70
C VAL A 28 -3.28 -14.70 -28.30
N ARG A 29 -1.96 -14.48 -28.23
CA ARG A 29 -0.94 -15.44 -28.70
C ARG A 29 -0.15 -15.99 -27.50
N THR A 30 0.04 -17.30 -27.46
CA THR A 30 0.76 -18.00 -26.37
C THR A 30 1.82 -18.95 -26.93
N ASN A 31 2.91 -19.16 -26.16
CA ASN A 31 3.91 -20.19 -26.41
C ASN A 31 3.97 -21.15 -25.21
N ARG A 32 4.13 -22.45 -25.46
CA ARG A 32 4.30 -23.47 -24.40
C ARG A 32 5.76 -23.58 -24.00
N TYR A 33 6.04 -23.32 -22.72
CA TYR A 33 7.29 -23.70 -22.07
C TYR A 33 7.03 -24.86 -21.11
N SER A 34 7.89 -25.88 -21.12
CA SER A 34 7.82 -27.05 -20.24
C SER A 34 9.19 -27.32 -19.64
N PRO A 35 9.48 -26.87 -18.41
CA PRO A 35 10.73 -27.21 -17.75
C PRO A 35 10.73 -28.68 -17.28
N PHE A 36 11.89 -29.34 -17.37
CA PHE A 36 12.09 -30.73 -16.98
C PHE A 36 11.82 -30.96 -15.49
N ARG A 37 10.98 -31.96 -15.18
CA ARG A 37 10.63 -32.37 -13.80
C ARG A 37 11.74 -33.24 -13.21
N GLY A 38 12.45 -32.73 -12.23
CA GLY A 38 13.22 -33.51 -11.27
C GLY A 38 12.62 -33.32 -9.87
N SER A 39 11.51 -33.98 -9.57
CA SER A 39 10.81 -33.86 -8.29
C SER A 39 10.85 -35.18 -7.53
N SER A 40 11.71 -35.28 -6.53
CA SER A 40 11.52 -36.27 -5.47
C SER A 40 11.85 -35.66 -4.11
N SER A 41 10.90 -35.79 -3.19
CA SER A 41 11.07 -35.66 -1.74
C SER A 41 12.07 -36.70 -1.20
N PHE A 42 12.35 -36.67 0.11
CA PHE A 42 13.23 -37.63 0.79
C PHE A 42 13.06 -39.07 0.29
N ILE A 43 14.16 -39.66 -0.19
CA ILE A 43 14.23 -41.06 -0.61
C ILE A 43 15.00 -41.82 0.47
N GLU A 44 14.40 -42.88 1.00
CA GLU A 44 15.07 -43.74 1.97
C GLU A 44 16.18 -44.54 1.26
N VAL A 45 17.43 -44.30 1.67
CA VAL A 45 18.60 -44.98 1.10
C VAL A 45 18.79 -46.36 1.77
N PRO A 46 19.31 -47.37 1.03
CA PRO A 46 19.61 -48.68 1.59
C PRO A 46 20.48 -48.60 2.87
N LYS A 47 20.21 -49.47 3.84
CA LYS A 47 20.90 -49.49 5.15
C LYS A 47 22.42 -49.50 5.03
N GLN A 48 22.97 -50.28 4.09
CA GLN A 48 24.43 -50.35 3.91
C GLN A 48 25.04 -49.00 3.52
N ILE A 49 24.28 -48.13 2.84
CA ILE A 49 24.72 -46.78 2.46
C ILE A 49 24.48 -45.78 3.60
N ALA A 50 23.33 -45.86 4.28
CA ALA A 50 23.02 -45.03 5.45
C ALA A 50 24.05 -45.16 6.58
N GLU A 51 24.57 -46.37 6.79
CA GLU A 51 25.52 -46.70 7.87
C GLU A 51 26.93 -46.12 7.62
N THR A 52 27.31 -45.87 6.36
CA THR A 52 28.63 -45.31 6.03
C THR A 52 28.80 -43.85 6.48
N LYS A 53 27.70 -43.13 6.75
CA LYS A 53 27.66 -41.70 7.08
C LYS A 53 28.38 -40.77 6.07
N THR A 54 28.73 -41.26 4.88
CA THR A 54 29.41 -40.48 3.83
C THR A 54 28.45 -39.65 2.98
N ILE A 55 27.14 -39.90 3.09
CA ILE A 55 26.09 -39.24 2.30
C ILE A 55 25.14 -38.50 3.25
N ILE A 56 24.93 -37.20 2.99
CA ILE A 56 23.94 -36.38 3.68
C ILE A 56 22.59 -36.57 2.98
N ASN A 57 21.67 -37.30 3.61
CA ASN A 57 20.33 -37.56 3.10
C ASN A 57 19.31 -36.69 3.85
N VAL A 58 19.12 -35.46 3.38
CA VAL A 58 18.30 -34.44 4.06
C VAL A 58 16.83 -34.85 4.07
N ILE A 59 16.21 -34.88 5.24
CA ILE A 59 14.82 -35.33 5.41
C ILE A 59 13.87 -34.19 5.05
N ASN A 60 13.55 -34.07 3.76
CA ASN A 60 12.53 -33.16 3.25
C ASN A 60 11.26 -33.95 2.85
N LYS A 61 10.41 -34.25 3.85
CA LYS A 61 9.15 -35.00 3.65
C LYS A 61 8.00 -34.14 3.13
N LYS A 62 8.14 -32.82 3.12
CA LYS A 62 7.06 -31.85 2.88
C LYS A 62 7.22 -31.01 1.61
N ASP A 63 8.33 -31.17 0.89
CA ASP A 63 8.59 -30.52 -0.39
C ASP A 63 9.47 -31.39 -1.31
N SER A 64 9.61 -30.99 -2.57
CA SER A 64 10.47 -31.66 -3.56
C SER A 64 11.82 -30.93 -3.77
N GLN A 65 12.29 -30.16 -2.79
CA GLN A 65 13.48 -29.31 -2.90
C GLN A 65 14.75 -29.98 -2.39
N CYS A 66 14.92 -31.29 -2.61
CA CYS A 66 16.00 -32.08 -2.02
C CYS A 66 17.39 -31.53 -2.37
N PHE A 67 17.58 -31.03 -3.61
CA PHE A 67 18.84 -30.42 -4.06
C PHE A 67 19.17 -29.13 -3.32
N MET A 68 18.19 -28.22 -3.14
CA MET A 68 18.38 -26.99 -2.37
C MET A 68 18.74 -27.30 -0.92
N TRP A 69 18.02 -28.25 -0.32
CA TRP A 69 18.27 -28.67 1.06
C TRP A 69 19.62 -29.35 1.24
N SER A 70 20.08 -30.14 0.26
CA SER A 70 21.44 -30.73 0.26
C SER A 70 22.53 -29.67 0.19
N ILE A 71 22.36 -28.62 -0.63
CA ILE A 71 23.30 -27.49 -0.70
C ILE A 71 23.30 -26.72 0.62
N LEU A 72 22.12 -26.40 1.18
CA LEU A 72 22.01 -25.68 2.45
C LEU A 72 22.58 -26.48 3.62
N ALA A 73 22.39 -27.80 3.67
CA ALA A 73 22.98 -28.66 4.70
C ALA A 73 24.52 -28.72 4.62
N ALA A 74 25.09 -28.61 3.41
CA ALA A 74 26.53 -28.52 3.22
C ALA A 74 27.10 -27.14 3.61
N LEU A 75 26.37 -26.07 3.34
CA LEU A 75 26.77 -24.69 3.67
C LEU A 75 26.57 -24.35 5.16
N TYR A 76 25.60 -24.97 5.82
CA TYR A 76 25.22 -24.71 7.22
C TYR A 76 25.09 -26.02 8.03
N PRO A 77 26.22 -26.71 8.30
CA PRO A 77 26.20 -28.02 8.93
C PRO A 77 25.66 -27.97 10.36
N ASN A 78 24.61 -28.74 10.64
CA ASN A 78 24.09 -28.94 11.99
C ASN A 78 25.00 -29.92 12.76
N THR A 79 25.63 -29.44 13.83
CA THR A 79 26.63 -30.21 14.62
C THR A 79 26.04 -31.40 15.40
N SER A 80 24.71 -31.45 15.56
CA SER A 80 24.02 -32.49 16.33
C SER A 80 23.31 -33.53 15.45
N ASN A 81 22.73 -33.12 14.32
CA ASN A 81 22.17 -34.02 13.31
C ASN A 81 22.12 -33.34 11.93
N PRO A 82 23.05 -33.66 11.01
CA PRO A 82 23.17 -33.00 9.71
C PRO A 82 21.97 -33.23 8.77
N ASN A 83 21.06 -34.15 9.10
CA ASN A 83 19.89 -34.47 8.27
C ASN A 83 18.62 -33.65 8.64
N LYS A 84 18.68 -32.75 9.63
CA LYS A 84 17.55 -31.88 10.06
C LYS A 84 17.67 -30.45 9.51
N THR A 85 16.58 -29.94 8.93
CA THR A 85 16.46 -28.55 8.46
C THR A 85 16.46 -27.55 9.62
N TYR A 86 17.17 -26.43 9.43
CA TYR A 86 17.24 -25.28 10.33
C TYR A 86 15.85 -24.68 10.65
N GLN A 87 15.46 -24.62 11.93
CA GLN A 87 14.22 -24.00 12.40
C GLN A 87 14.49 -22.57 12.89
N GLY A 88 14.24 -21.58 12.03
CA GLY A 88 14.24 -20.17 12.41
C GLY A 88 12.91 -19.77 13.04
N GLY A 89 12.91 -19.57 14.36
CA GLY A 89 11.80 -19.00 15.14
C GLY A 89 10.81 -20.04 15.68
N HIS A 90 10.58 -20.04 17.00
CA HIS A 90 9.45 -20.74 17.61
C HIS A 90 8.19 -19.94 17.33
N TYR A 91 7.28 -20.46 16.51
CA TYR A 91 5.93 -19.90 16.40
C TYR A 91 5.10 -20.41 17.57
N LYS A 92 4.37 -19.52 18.22
CA LYS A 92 3.35 -19.92 19.19
C LYS A 92 2.16 -20.46 18.41
N ASP A 93 1.65 -21.62 18.81
CA ASP A 93 0.44 -22.18 18.19
C ASP A 93 -0.75 -21.23 18.33
N PRO A 94 -1.62 -21.13 17.31
CA PRO A 94 -2.81 -20.30 17.37
C PRO A 94 -3.72 -20.76 18.51
N VAL A 95 -4.22 -19.79 19.28
CA VAL A 95 -5.09 -20.05 20.42
C VAL A 95 -6.52 -19.76 20.02
N VAL A 96 -7.39 -20.77 20.15
CA VAL A 96 -8.83 -20.63 19.93
C VAL A 96 -9.54 -20.64 21.28
N TYR A 97 -10.55 -19.80 21.45
CA TYR A 97 -11.38 -19.74 22.64
C TYR A 97 -12.83 -19.46 22.26
N ARG A 98 -13.74 -20.27 22.80
CA ARG A 98 -15.18 -20.03 22.78
C ARG A 98 -15.69 -20.11 24.22
N GLY A 99 -16.40 -19.08 24.65
CA GLY A 99 -16.98 -19.02 25.98
C GLY A 99 -17.51 -17.63 26.29
N ILE A 100 -17.87 -17.44 27.56
CA ILE A 100 -18.24 -16.15 28.12
C ILE A 100 -16.95 -15.34 28.33
N ASP A 101 -17.02 -14.00 28.37
CA ASP A 101 -15.88 -13.13 28.67
C ASP A 101 -14.66 -13.29 27.72
N VAL A 102 -14.93 -13.58 26.44
CA VAL A 102 -13.90 -13.56 25.37
C VAL A 102 -12.97 -12.34 25.45
N PRO A 103 -13.46 -11.10 25.69
CA PRO A 103 -12.60 -9.93 25.71
C PRO A 103 -11.53 -10.02 26.79
N LYS A 104 -11.92 -10.43 28.00
CA LYS A 104 -11.02 -10.62 29.14
C LYS A 104 -9.95 -11.68 28.85
N ILE A 105 -10.37 -12.85 28.35
CA ILE A 105 -9.46 -13.95 28.06
C ILE A 105 -8.44 -13.58 26.97
N VAL A 106 -8.86 -12.81 25.97
CA VAL A 106 -7.97 -12.30 24.91
C VAL A 106 -6.95 -11.33 25.51
N ILE A 107 -7.38 -10.35 26.29
CA ILE A 107 -6.47 -9.38 26.93
C ILE A 107 -5.48 -10.10 27.86
N GLU A 108 -5.93 -10.96 28.77
CA GLU A 108 -5.05 -11.71 29.68
C GLU A 108 -3.96 -12.51 28.93
N LYS A 109 -4.32 -13.14 27.80
CA LYS A 109 -3.36 -13.86 26.95
C LYS A 109 -2.36 -12.92 26.28
N LEU A 110 -2.81 -11.79 25.74
CA LEU A 110 -1.95 -10.79 25.12
C LEU A 110 -1.00 -10.15 26.14
N GLU A 111 -1.48 -9.86 27.35
CA GLU A 111 -0.64 -9.33 28.44
C GLU A 111 0.45 -10.32 28.84
N LYS A 112 0.10 -11.61 28.96
CA LYS A 112 1.09 -12.66 29.24
C LYS A 112 2.17 -12.72 28.16
N ASP A 113 1.79 -12.66 26.89
CA ASP A 113 2.72 -12.67 25.77
C ASP A 113 3.60 -11.41 25.75
N ALA A 114 3.03 -10.25 26.06
CA ALA A 114 3.76 -8.99 26.19
C ALA A 114 4.79 -9.04 27.32
N ILE A 115 4.45 -9.60 28.48
CA ILE A 115 5.38 -9.77 29.61
C ILE A 115 6.52 -10.71 29.24
N GLU A 116 6.23 -11.82 28.54
CA GLU A 116 7.25 -12.76 28.08
C GLU A 116 8.23 -12.08 27.12
N ILE A 117 7.72 -11.33 26.14
CA ILE A 117 8.54 -10.61 25.15
C ILE A 117 9.35 -9.48 25.81
N ASP A 118 8.76 -8.70 26.71
CA ASP A 118 9.46 -7.66 27.49
C ASP A 118 10.64 -8.26 28.27
N ASN A 119 10.43 -9.41 28.92
CA ASN A 119 11.49 -10.12 29.64
C ASN A 119 12.63 -10.61 28.73
N ILE A 120 12.32 -10.97 27.47
CA ILE A 120 13.32 -11.33 26.47
C ILE A 120 14.13 -10.08 26.08
N TYR A 121 13.47 -8.96 25.80
CA TYR A 121 14.12 -7.71 25.38
C TYR A 121 14.98 -7.08 26.48
N LYS A 122 14.61 -7.24 27.76
CA LYS A 122 15.39 -6.78 28.91
C LYS A 122 16.69 -7.56 29.16
N LYS A 123 16.91 -8.68 28.46
CA LYS A 123 18.09 -9.55 28.63
C LYS A 123 18.88 -9.63 27.33
N PRO A 124 19.57 -8.53 26.92
CA PRO A 124 20.31 -8.51 25.68
C PRO A 124 21.45 -9.53 25.71
N LYS A 125 21.49 -10.39 24.70
CA LYS A 125 22.53 -11.42 24.56
C LYS A 125 23.74 -10.87 23.77
N PRO A 126 24.96 -11.35 24.08
CA PRO A 126 26.16 -10.96 23.35
C PRO A 126 26.16 -11.53 21.93
N LEU A 127 26.96 -10.92 21.04
CA LEU A 127 27.19 -11.42 19.69
C LEU A 127 27.84 -12.81 19.73
N LEU A 128 27.32 -13.76 18.96
CA LEU A 128 27.99 -15.05 18.74
C LEU A 128 29.28 -14.86 17.93
N PRO A 129 30.27 -15.76 18.06
CA PRO A 129 31.47 -15.71 17.23
C PRO A 129 31.11 -15.65 15.74
N LEU A 130 31.66 -14.64 15.04
CA LEU A 130 31.43 -14.46 13.61
C LEU A 130 31.93 -15.68 12.83
N THR A 131 31.14 -16.09 11.84
CA THR A 131 31.58 -17.00 10.79
C THR A 131 32.66 -16.34 9.93
N GLU A 132 33.43 -17.14 9.19
CA GLU A 132 34.53 -16.60 8.38
C GLU A 132 34.02 -15.64 7.29
N SER A 133 32.87 -15.93 6.68
CA SER A 133 32.22 -15.04 5.73
C SER A 133 31.80 -13.70 6.36
N GLU A 134 31.30 -13.71 7.59
CA GLU A 134 30.88 -12.49 8.28
C GLU A 134 32.07 -11.65 8.72
N LYS A 135 33.18 -12.27 9.13
CA LYS A 135 34.43 -11.56 9.39
C LYS A 135 34.94 -10.87 8.13
N GLN A 136 35.02 -11.58 7.01
CA GLN A 136 35.43 -11.01 5.73
C GLN A 136 34.51 -9.85 5.32
N LEU A 137 33.20 -10.00 5.49
CA LEU A 137 32.23 -8.92 5.23
C LEU A 137 32.51 -7.70 6.11
N TYR A 138 32.74 -7.90 7.40
CA TYR A 138 33.05 -6.82 8.34
C TYR A 138 34.38 -6.13 8.03
N ASP A 139 35.44 -6.89 7.76
CA ASP A 139 36.80 -6.39 7.55
C ASP A 139 36.87 -5.58 6.26
N ASN A 140 36.27 -6.07 5.17
CA ASN A 140 36.26 -5.43 3.85
C ASN A 140 35.27 -4.27 3.73
N ALA A 141 34.36 -4.09 4.69
CA ALA A 141 33.37 -3.01 4.63
C ALA A 141 34.00 -1.64 4.90
N ASN A 142 33.83 -0.75 3.91
CA ASN A 142 34.22 0.66 3.99
C ASN A 142 33.07 1.57 4.42
N ASN A 143 31.83 1.12 4.29
CA ASN A 143 30.63 1.91 4.58
C ASN A 143 29.73 1.20 5.60
N CYS A 144 29.02 2.00 6.39
CA CYS A 144 28.00 1.53 7.32
C CYS A 144 26.80 0.94 6.59
N TYR A 145 26.38 -0.27 6.94
CA TYR A 145 25.25 -0.94 6.27
C TYR A 145 23.88 -0.26 6.51
N VAL A 146 23.79 0.64 7.51
CA VAL A 146 22.54 1.33 7.89
C VAL A 146 22.42 2.70 7.22
N CYS A 147 23.49 3.50 7.23
CA CYS A 147 23.46 4.87 6.73
C CYS A 147 24.30 5.11 5.46
N ASP A 148 24.96 4.06 4.96
CA ASP A 148 25.85 4.06 3.79
C ASP A 148 27.03 5.04 3.86
N GLN A 149 27.27 5.66 5.03
CA GLN A 149 28.39 6.57 5.23
C GLN A 149 29.69 5.81 5.41
N THR A 150 30.77 6.31 4.81
CA THR A 150 32.12 5.78 4.95
C THR A 150 32.58 5.83 6.41
N PHE A 151 33.31 4.81 6.86
CA PHE A 151 33.95 4.80 8.17
C PHE A 151 35.19 5.71 8.19
N TYR A 152 35.38 6.44 9.28
CA TYR A 152 36.55 7.29 9.54
C TYR A 152 36.73 7.45 11.07
N GLU A 153 37.74 8.18 11.52
CA GLU A 153 38.12 8.25 12.95
C GLU A 153 36.95 8.61 13.89
N ASN A 154 36.09 9.56 13.51
CA ASN A 154 34.91 9.96 14.30
C ASN A 154 33.65 9.13 14.00
N ASN A 155 33.71 8.22 13.02
CA ASN A 155 32.62 7.33 12.61
C ASN A 155 33.09 5.88 12.70
N ILE A 156 33.38 5.44 13.93
CA ILE A 156 34.03 4.14 14.21
C ILE A 156 33.15 2.98 13.74
N LYS A 157 33.77 2.05 12.99
CA LYS A 157 33.18 0.78 12.56
C LYS A 157 32.99 -0.15 13.77
N VAL A 158 31.76 -0.60 13.99
CA VAL A 158 31.35 -1.52 15.06
C VAL A 158 30.53 -2.67 14.50
N ARG A 159 30.47 -3.78 15.25
CA ARG A 159 29.68 -4.97 14.87
C ARG A 159 28.29 -4.84 15.45
N ASP A 160 27.31 -4.56 14.60
CA ASP A 160 25.91 -4.59 15.01
C ASP A 160 25.38 -6.03 14.99
N HIS A 161 24.52 -6.34 15.96
CA HIS A 161 23.96 -7.67 16.12
C HIS A 161 22.60 -7.64 16.78
N ASN A 162 21.79 -8.65 16.48
CA ASN A 162 20.50 -8.80 17.11
C ASN A 162 20.66 -9.34 18.54
N HIS A 163 20.25 -8.57 19.54
CA HIS A 163 20.37 -8.93 20.96
C HIS A 163 19.49 -10.11 21.41
N VAL A 164 18.57 -10.60 20.59
CA VAL A 164 17.71 -11.76 20.91
C VAL A 164 18.27 -13.05 20.31
N THR A 165 18.65 -12.98 19.03
CA THR A 165 19.15 -14.14 18.25
C THR A 165 20.67 -14.29 18.30
N GLN A 166 21.38 -13.26 18.78
CA GLN A 166 22.85 -13.15 18.83
C GLN A 166 23.53 -13.11 17.46
N LYS A 167 22.75 -13.00 16.37
CA LYS A 167 23.25 -13.01 15.00
C LYS A 167 23.83 -11.65 14.63
N PHE A 168 24.93 -11.69 13.89
CA PHE A 168 25.51 -10.51 13.28
C PHE A 168 24.57 -9.93 12.22
N ASN A 169 24.31 -8.63 12.29
CA ASN A 169 23.50 -7.92 11.30
C ASN A 169 24.40 -7.29 10.23
N GLY A 170 25.50 -6.65 10.65
CA GLY A 170 26.41 -6.01 9.71
C GLY A 170 27.40 -5.02 10.34
N PRO A 171 28.34 -4.51 9.53
CA PRO A 171 29.27 -3.45 9.92
C PRO A 171 28.53 -2.11 10.00
N CYS A 172 28.34 -1.60 11.22
CA CYS A 172 27.60 -0.38 11.50
C CYS A 172 28.54 0.70 12.02
N CYS A 173 28.15 1.97 11.94
CA CYS A 173 28.83 3.01 12.70
C CYS A 173 28.27 3.12 14.12
N ASN A 174 29.12 3.52 15.06
CA ASN A 174 28.76 3.57 16.48
C ASN A 174 27.51 4.43 16.76
N SER A 175 27.37 5.57 16.08
CA SER A 175 26.22 6.47 16.25
C SER A 175 24.89 5.80 15.85
N ARG A 176 24.85 5.12 14.70
CA ARG A 176 23.65 4.40 14.25
C ARG A 176 23.39 3.15 15.09
N ASN A 177 24.45 2.45 15.50
CA ASN A 177 24.36 1.30 16.40
C ASN A 177 23.66 1.66 17.71
N LEU A 178 24.02 2.80 18.31
CA LEU A 178 23.38 3.30 19.54
C LEU A 178 21.96 3.84 19.31
N ALA A 179 21.65 4.30 18.09
CA ALA A 179 20.32 4.81 17.74
C ALA A 179 19.29 3.70 17.49
N MET A 180 19.74 2.50 17.10
CA MET A 180 18.86 1.35 16.91
C MET A 180 18.32 0.87 18.25
N LYS A 181 17.00 0.83 18.37
CA LYS A 181 16.30 0.47 19.62
C LYS A 181 15.49 -0.79 19.42
N THR A 182 15.51 -1.65 20.43
CA THR A 182 14.56 -2.76 20.53
C THR A 182 13.16 -2.19 20.73
N PRO A 183 12.11 -2.73 20.08
CA PRO A 183 10.75 -2.29 20.29
C PRO A 183 10.37 -2.31 21.77
N LYS A 184 9.75 -1.23 22.23
CA LYS A 184 9.14 -1.10 23.56
C LYS A 184 7.65 -1.44 23.53
N PHE A 185 7.23 -2.25 22.57
CA PHE A 185 5.84 -2.63 22.38
C PHE A 185 5.70 -3.96 21.66
N LEU A 186 4.57 -4.63 21.88
CA LEU A 186 4.08 -5.77 21.11
C LEU A 186 2.98 -5.28 20.16
N PRO A 187 3.19 -5.31 18.82
CA PRO A 187 2.15 -5.00 17.87
C PRO A 187 1.07 -6.10 17.84
N VAL A 188 -0.19 -5.70 17.93
CA VAL A 188 -1.36 -6.58 17.86
C VAL A 188 -2.20 -6.15 16.66
N PHE A 189 -2.26 -6.98 15.63
CA PHE A 189 -2.97 -6.67 14.39
C PHE A 189 -4.39 -7.23 14.40
N PHE A 190 -5.34 -6.36 14.07
CA PHE A 190 -6.71 -6.69 13.70
C PHE A 190 -6.97 -6.18 12.28
N HIS A 191 -8.01 -6.68 11.61
CA HIS A 191 -8.38 -6.21 10.28
C HIS A 191 -9.69 -5.44 10.35
N ASN A 192 -9.61 -4.11 10.21
CA ASN A 192 -10.69 -3.14 10.45
C ASN A 192 -11.07 -2.98 11.93
N LEU A 193 -10.07 -2.87 12.80
CA LEU A 193 -10.23 -2.74 14.26
C LEU A 193 -11.23 -1.65 14.68
N PRO A 194 -11.16 -0.40 14.18
CA PRO A 194 -12.05 0.66 14.64
C PRO A 194 -13.49 0.49 14.18
N GLY A 195 -13.72 -0.31 13.12
CA GLY A 195 -15.04 -0.56 12.58
C GLY A 195 -15.84 -1.61 13.36
N TYR A 196 -15.14 -2.58 13.97
CA TYR A 196 -15.77 -3.71 14.63
C TYR A 196 -15.21 -3.92 16.03
N ASP A 197 -13.98 -4.42 16.19
CA ASP A 197 -13.61 -5.06 17.47
C ASP A 197 -13.17 -4.10 18.58
N ALA A 198 -12.83 -2.85 18.28
CA ALA A 198 -12.25 -1.92 19.27
C ALA A 198 -13.14 -1.73 20.52
N HIS A 199 -14.45 -1.61 20.33
CA HIS A 199 -15.40 -1.37 21.44
C HIS A 199 -15.51 -2.56 22.41
N ILE A 200 -15.18 -3.77 21.93
CA ILE A 200 -15.26 -5.01 22.71
C ILE A 200 -14.14 -5.05 23.75
N PHE A 201 -12.92 -4.66 23.38
CA PHE A 201 -11.73 -4.80 24.22
C PHE A 201 -11.42 -3.56 25.07
N ILE A 202 -11.91 -2.38 24.67
CA ILE A 202 -11.52 -1.13 25.33
C ILE A 202 -11.94 -1.08 26.81
N ASN A 203 -13.09 -1.67 27.14
CA ASN A 203 -13.57 -1.78 28.53
C ASN A 203 -12.65 -2.66 29.37
N GLU A 204 -12.19 -3.79 28.80
CA GLU A 204 -11.28 -4.71 29.50
C GLU A 204 -9.92 -4.08 29.79
N LEU A 205 -9.46 -3.20 28.90
CA LEU A 205 -8.21 -2.47 29.10
C LEU A 205 -8.31 -1.42 30.21
N GLY A 206 -9.52 -1.06 30.66
CA GLY A 206 -9.77 -0.01 31.66
C GLY A 206 -9.85 -0.48 33.11
N TYR A 207 -9.73 -1.78 33.41
CA TYR A 207 -9.90 -2.31 34.77
C TYR A 207 -8.70 -2.14 35.71
N ASP A 208 -7.55 -1.68 35.21
CA ASP A 208 -6.38 -1.36 36.02
C ASP A 208 -5.95 0.11 35.86
N GLU A 209 -5.12 0.59 36.79
CA GLU A 209 -4.63 1.98 36.80
C GLU A 209 -3.56 2.28 35.74
N LYS A 210 -3.18 1.30 34.90
CA LYS A 210 -2.11 1.50 33.92
C LYS A 210 -2.60 2.38 32.78
N GLN A 211 -1.71 3.27 32.31
CA GLN A 211 -2.05 4.24 31.26
C GLN A 211 -2.45 3.59 29.94
N ILE A 212 -3.51 4.12 29.34
CA ILE A 212 -3.92 3.88 27.95
C ILE A 212 -3.58 5.13 27.13
N ASN A 213 -2.89 4.94 26.02
CA ASN A 213 -2.56 5.98 25.06
C ASN A 213 -3.46 5.85 23.83
N LEU A 214 -4.07 6.95 23.41
CA LEU A 214 -5.00 6.99 22.28
C LEU A 214 -4.45 7.90 21.18
N ILE A 215 -4.60 7.47 19.92
CA ILE A 215 -4.36 8.30 18.74
C ILE A 215 -5.70 8.54 18.07
N PRO A 216 -6.35 9.71 18.28
CA PRO A 216 -7.63 10.01 17.65
C PRO A 216 -7.48 10.25 16.14
N ASN A 217 -8.50 9.84 15.38
CA ASN A 217 -8.67 10.20 13.96
C ASN A 217 -9.78 11.25 13.80
N THR A 218 -10.90 11.01 14.47
CA THR A 218 -12.05 11.92 14.63
C THR A 218 -12.52 11.85 16.08
N GLU A 219 -13.53 12.64 16.46
CA GLU A 219 -14.13 12.55 17.80
C GLU A 219 -14.68 11.15 18.13
N GLU A 220 -15.08 10.38 17.10
CA GLU A 220 -15.70 9.06 17.23
C GLU A 220 -14.78 7.88 16.87
N LYS A 221 -13.66 8.12 16.19
CA LYS A 221 -12.79 7.07 15.64
C LYS A 221 -11.35 7.26 16.05
N TYR A 222 -10.69 6.17 16.42
CA TYR A 222 -9.26 6.13 16.73
C TYR A 222 -8.45 5.54 15.56
N ILE A 223 -7.23 6.04 15.37
CA ILE A 223 -6.22 5.41 14.49
C ILE A 223 -5.67 4.15 15.17
N SER A 224 -5.35 4.26 16.46
CA SER A 224 -4.77 3.20 17.27
C SER A 224 -4.91 3.54 18.76
N PHE A 225 -4.84 2.51 19.60
CA PHE A 225 -4.69 2.64 21.05
C PHE A 225 -3.59 1.71 21.55
N SER A 226 -2.99 2.05 22.68
CA SER A 226 -1.93 1.26 23.31
C SER A 226 -2.12 1.21 24.82
N LYS A 227 -1.79 0.06 25.42
CA LYS A 227 -1.89 -0.17 26.88
C LYS A 227 -0.51 -0.44 27.45
N ASN A 228 -0.12 0.28 28.50
CA ASN A 228 1.11 -0.03 29.22
C ASN A 228 0.94 -1.36 29.97
N ILE A 229 1.86 -2.30 29.75
CA ILE A 229 1.92 -3.57 30.49
C ILE A 229 2.98 -3.50 31.59
N SER A 230 4.12 -2.85 31.30
CA SER A 230 5.15 -2.48 32.26
C SER A 230 5.53 -1.00 32.06
N ASN A 231 6.43 -0.45 32.89
CA ASN A 231 6.84 0.96 32.79
C ASN A 231 7.40 1.36 31.41
N ASP A 232 7.94 0.39 30.67
CA ASP A 232 8.65 0.60 29.41
C ASP A 232 8.12 -0.25 28.25
N PHE A 233 7.02 -1.00 28.45
CA PHE A 233 6.51 -1.93 27.44
C PHE A 233 5.00 -1.85 27.28
N GLN A 234 4.52 -1.83 26.03
CA GLN A 234 3.13 -1.59 25.69
C GLN A 234 2.54 -2.68 24.78
N LEU A 235 1.26 -3.02 24.95
CA LEU A 235 0.46 -3.58 23.87
C LEU A 235 0.07 -2.46 22.91
N ARG A 236 0.33 -2.61 21.62
CA ARG A 236 -0.03 -1.63 20.60
C ARG A 236 -1.00 -2.24 19.60
N PHE A 237 -2.24 -1.78 19.60
CA PHE A 237 -3.27 -2.29 18.71
C PHE A 237 -3.23 -1.55 17.37
N LEU A 238 -3.01 -2.32 16.31
CA LEU A 238 -2.84 -1.84 14.94
C LEU A 238 -3.95 -2.39 14.04
N ASP A 239 -4.37 -1.56 13.09
CA ASP A 239 -5.36 -1.93 12.10
C ASP A 239 -4.67 -2.23 10.76
N SER A 240 -4.60 -3.52 10.41
CA SER A 240 -4.07 -3.98 9.13
C SER A 240 -4.82 -3.41 7.92
N PHE A 241 -6.07 -2.97 8.07
CA PHE A 241 -6.81 -2.30 7.00
C PHE A 241 -6.21 -0.91 6.65
N LYS A 242 -5.50 -0.27 7.60
CA LYS A 242 -4.71 0.95 7.33
C LYS A 242 -3.43 0.69 6.55
N PHE A 243 -3.07 -0.60 6.41
CA PHE A 243 -1.96 -1.05 5.59
C PHE A 243 -2.42 -1.56 4.22
N ALA A 244 -3.47 -2.39 4.25
CA ALA A 244 -4.12 -2.99 3.09
C ALA A 244 -5.64 -2.75 3.15
N SER A 245 -6.09 -1.68 2.50
CA SER A 245 -7.48 -1.19 2.52
C SER A 245 -8.39 -1.94 1.53
N SER A 246 -8.48 -3.25 1.70
CA SER A 246 -9.44 -4.11 1.01
C SER A 246 -9.93 -5.19 1.96
N SER A 247 -10.97 -5.94 1.59
CA SER A 247 -11.43 -7.05 2.42
C SER A 247 -10.36 -8.13 2.49
N LEU A 248 -10.27 -8.84 3.62
CA LEU A 248 -9.36 -9.98 3.77
C LEU A 248 -9.55 -10.99 2.62
N GLU A 249 -10.79 -11.26 2.20
CA GLU A 249 -11.04 -12.15 1.05
C GLU A 249 -10.31 -11.71 -0.22
N ASN A 250 -10.38 -10.43 -0.56
CA ASN A 250 -9.72 -9.91 -1.76
C ASN A 250 -8.20 -9.88 -1.62
N LEU A 251 -7.69 -9.64 -0.42
CA LEU A 251 -6.26 -9.64 -0.14
C LEU A 251 -5.69 -11.06 -0.19
N ILE A 252 -6.40 -12.07 0.31
CA ILE A 252 -5.91 -13.45 0.26
C ILE A 252 -5.79 -13.98 -1.18
N LYS A 253 -6.62 -13.48 -2.11
CA LYS A 253 -6.53 -13.82 -3.54
C LYS A 253 -5.22 -13.33 -4.19
N THR A 254 -4.48 -12.40 -3.58
CA THR A 254 -3.20 -11.91 -4.11
C THR A 254 -2.02 -12.83 -3.77
N LEU A 255 -2.17 -13.67 -2.74
CA LEU A 255 -1.11 -14.57 -2.27
C LEU A 255 -1.02 -15.84 -3.13
N LYS A 256 0.20 -16.26 -3.42
CA LYS A 256 0.52 -17.55 -4.03
C LYS A 256 0.44 -18.66 -2.98
N LYS A 257 0.17 -19.88 -3.42
CA LYS A 257 0.05 -21.06 -2.54
C LYS A 257 1.29 -21.27 -1.66
N ASP A 258 2.50 -20.95 -2.13
CA ASP A 258 3.75 -21.05 -1.37
C ASP A 258 3.88 -20.02 -0.23
N GLU A 259 3.15 -18.91 -0.31
CA GLU A 259 3.21 -17.78 0.62
C GLU A 259 2.38 -18.00 1.91
N PHE A 260 1.54 -19.04 1.95
CA PHE A 260 0.74 -19.46 3.12
C PHE A 260 1.53 -20.33 4.11
N LYS A 261 2.54 -19.76 4.74
CA LYS A 261 3.48 -20.44 5.64
C LYS A 261 2.82 -20.89 6.94
N TYR A 262 2.03 -20.03 7.59
CA TYR A 262 1.42 -20.29 8.89
C TYR A 262 0.23 -21.24 8.77
N MET A 263 -0.55 -21.12 7.71
CA MET A 263 -1.59 -22.11 7.38
C MET A 263 -0.98 -23.50 7.20
N LYS A 264 0.13 -23.63 6.45
CA LYS A 264 0.85 -24.91 6.25
C LYS A 264 1.51 -25.46 7.50
N TYR A 265 1.84 -24.58 8.44
CA TYR A 265 2.37 -24.98 9.73
C TYR A 265 1.26 -25.60 10.60
N CYS A 266 0.07 -25.00 10.59
CA CYS A 266 -1.03 -25.38 11.48
C CYS A 266 -1.91 -26.52 10.94
N PHE A 267 -1.90 -26.79 9.64
CA PHE A 267 -2.77 -27.76 8.99
C PHE A 267 -2.00 -28.72 8.07
N ASP A 268 -2.53 -29.93 7.92
CA ASP A 268 -1.94 -30.96 7.06
C ASP A 268 -2.01 -30.59 5.57
N SER A 269 -0.98 -31.02 4.83
CA SER A 269 -0.77 -30.61 3.42
C SER A 269 -1.85 -31.11 2.45
N GLU A 270 -2.58 -32.17 2.79
CA GLU A 270 -3.58 -32.77 1.89
C GLU A 270 -4.90 -31.98 1.84
N LYS A 271 -5.27 -31.32 2.94
CA LYS A 271 -6.56 -30.61 3.08
C LYS A 271 -6.41 -29.08 3.07
N ILE A 272 -5.18 -28.58 3.02
CA ILE A 272 -4.91 -27.15 3.11
C ILE A 272 -5.50 -26.33 1.97
N ASP A 273 -5.59 -26.90 0.76
CA ASP A 273 -6.13 -26.21 -0.41
C ASP A 273 -7.57 -25.77 -0.23
N LEU A 274 -8.31 -26.49 0.60
CA LEU A 274 -9.63 -26.03 1.00
C LEU A 274 -9.45 -24.69 1.72
N LEU A 275 -8.55 -24.57 2.69
CA LEU A 275 -8.46 -23.46 3.63
C LEU A 275 -7.79 -22.17 3.08
N LEU A 276 -7.22 -22.17 1.87
CA LEU A 276 -6.49 -21.02 1.29
C LEU A 276 -7.40 -19.90 0.74
N ARG A 277 -8.60 -19.74 1.31
CA ARG A 277 -9.58 -18.70 0.98
C ARG A 277 -10.40 -18.36 2.21
N LYS A 278 -10.92 -17.13 2.26
CA LYS A 278 -11.89 -16.76 3.29
C LYS A 278 -13.14 -17.63 3.18
N ARG A 279 -13.67 -18.02 4.34
CA ARG A 279 -14.84 -18.91 4.46
C ARG A 279 -16.13 -18.12 4.61
N VAL A 280 -17.25 -18.80 4.36
CA VAL A 280 -18.58 -18.28 4.67
C VAL A 280 -19.00 -18.69 6.08
N PHE A 281 -19.76 -17.83 6.75
CA PHE A 281 -20.25 -18.08 8.10
C PHE A 281 -21.70 -17.60 8.23
N PRO A 282 -22.61 -18.39 8.85
CA PRO A 282 -24.01 -18.01 8.96
C PRO A 282 -24.22 -17.10 10.19
N TYR A 283 -23.78 -15.85 10.11
CA TYR A 283 -23.79 -14.91 11.24
C TYR A 283 -25.17 -14.77 11.90
N ASP A 284 -26.22 -14.60 11.09
CA ASP A 284 -27.61 -14.46 11.54
C ASP A 284 -28.20 -15.72 12.20
N TYR A 285 -27.60 -16.89 11.97
CA TYR A 285 -28.05 -18.14 12.57
C TYR A 285 -27.54 -18.30 14.01
N PHE A 286 -26.39 -17.72 14.35
CA PHE A 286 -25.77 -17.81 15.67
C PHE A 286 -26.33 -16.75 16.63
N ASP A 287 -27.57 -16.97 17.08
CA ASP A 287 -28.25 -16.14 18.08
C ASP A 287 -28.03 -16.60 19.54
N SER A 288 -27.44 -17.78 19.73
CA SER A 288 -27.22 -18.39 21.04
C SER A 288 -26.09 -19.43 21.01
N PHE A 289 -25.45 -19.66 22.17
CA PHE A 289 -24.39 -20.68 22.30
C PHE A 289 -24.89 -22.10 22.06
N GLU A 290 -26.19 -22.38 22.23
CA GLU A 290 -26.78 -23.70 21.97
C GLU A 290 -26.62 -24.11 20.51
N LYS A 291 -26.61 -23.16 19.57
CA LYS A 291 -26.36 -23.40 18.14
C LYS A 291 -24.99 -24.03 17.87
N CYS A 292 -24.02 -23.87 18.76
CA CYS A 292 -22.73 -24.52 18.63
C CYS A 292 -22.83 -26.05 18.75
N LYS A 293 -23.91 -26.59 19.32
CA LYS A 293 -24.14 -28.03 19.48
C LYS A 293 -24.80 -28.67 18.25
N ASP A 294 -25.31 -27.86 17.32
CA ASP A 294 -25.95 -28.36 16.10
C ASP A 294 -24.95 -29.18 15.29
N SER A 295 -25.33 -30.40 14.90
CA SER A 295 -24.43 -31.38 14.29
C SER A 295 -24.22 -31.21 12.78
N CYS A 296 -24.84 -30.21 12.17
CA CYS A 296 -24.74 -29.95 10.73
C CYS A 296 -24.85 -28.46 10.41
N LEU A 297 -24.40 -28.09 9.20
CA LEU A 297 -24.60 -26.74 8.69
C LEU A 297 -26.10 -26.44 8.49
N PRO A 298 -26.57 -25.23 8.83
CA PRO A 298 -27.95 -24.86 8.58
C PRO A 298 -28.21 -24.76 7.06
N PRO A 299 -29.49 -24.75 6.62
CA PRO A 299 -29.82 -24.56 5.21
C PRO A 299 -29.22 -23.26 4.64
N ILE A 300 -28.92 -23.24 3.34
CA ILE A 300 -28.34 -22.07 2.65
C ILE A 300 -29.13 -20.76 2.89
N SER A 301 -30.45 -20.83 3.07
CA SER A 301 -31.31 -19.69 3.40
C SER A 301 -30.97 -19.01 4.73
N LYS A 302 -30.23 -19.68 5.61
CA LYS A 302 -29.76 -19.15 6.90
C LYS A 302 -28.37 -18.50 6.83
N PHE A 303 -27.74 -18.49 5.65
CA PHE A 303 -26.50 -17.76 5.37
C PHE A 303 -26.75 -16.39 4.75
N TYR A 304 -28.02 -15.95 4.61
CA TYR A 304 -28.33 -14.59 4.20
C TYR A 304 -27.71 -13.61 5.19
N ASN A 305 -26.94 -12.64 4.68
CA ASN A 305 -26.28 -11.65 5.50
C ASN A 305 -27.10 -10.36 5.48
N LYS A 306 -27.71 -10.03 6.61
CA LYS A 306 -28.52 -8.80 6.74
C LYS A 306 -27.72 -7.51 6.67
N LEU A 307 -26.41 -7.54 6.94
CA LEU A 307 -25.58 -6.32 6.94
C LEU A 307 -25.32 -5.79 5.53
N ASN A 308 -25.20 -6.67 4.54
CA ASN A 308 -25.04 -6.33 3.12
C ASN A 308 -26.27 -6.66 2.27
N GLU A 309 -27.32 -7.22 2.87
CA GLU A 309 -28.56 -7.64 2.19
C GLU A 309 -28.32 -8.62 1.03
N GLU A 310 -27.37 -9.54 1.21
CA GLU A 310 -26.95 -10.49 0.17
C GLU A 310 -27.09 -11.95 0.63
N ALA A 311 -27.52 -12.80 -0.31
CA ALA A 311 -27.42 -14.26 -0.16
C ALA A 311 -26.04 -14.75 -0.61
N ILE A 312 -25.52 -15.80 0.03
CA ILE A 312 -24.31 -16.45 -0.45
C ILE A 312 -24.55 -17.24 -1.74
N SER A 313 -23.49 -17.49 -2.49
CA SER A 313 -23.54 -18.35 -3.67
C SER A 313 -23.76 -19.83 -3.29
N VAL A 314 -24.33 -20.61 -4.21
CA VAL A 314 -24.51 -22.06 -4.02
C VAL A 314 -23.14 -22.75 -3.96
N GLU A 315 -22.18 -22.24 -4.72
CA GLU A 315 -20.79 -22.68 -4.73
C GLU A 315 -20.14 -22.52 -3.36
N ASP A 316 -20.29 -21.37 -2.72
CA ASP A 316 -19.71 -21.11 -1.39
C ASP A 316 -20.36 -21.97 -0.31
N TYR A 317 -21.67 -22.22 -0.40
CA TYR A 317 -22.36 -23.12 0.51
C TYR A 317 -21.86 -24.56 0.36
N ASN A 318 -21.73 -25.05 -0.88
CA ASN A 318 -21.22 -26.38 -1.15
C ASN A 318 -19.77 -26.54 -0.66
N ASP A 319 -18.94 -25.50 -0.82
CA ASP A 319 -17.59 -25.46 -0.27
C ASP A 319 -17.60 -25.55 1.26
N ALA A 320 -18.50 -24.84 1.94
CA ALA A 320 -18.65 -24.94 3.40
C ALA A 320 -19.05 -26.36 3.83
N CYS A 321 -20.02 -26.99 3.14
CA CYS A 321 -20.40 -28.39 3.37
C CYS A 321 -19.23 -29.35 3.18
N LYS A 322 -18.44 -29.16 2.11
CA LYS A 322 -17.25 -29.96 1.85
C LYS A 322 -16.24 -29.84 2.99
N VAL A 323 -15.98 -28.62 3.48
CA VAL A 323 -15.07 -28.38 4.60
C VAL A 323 -15.57 -29.05 5.88
N PHE A 324 -16.86 -28.91 6.20
CA PHE A 324 -17.45 -29.54 7.37
C PHE A 324 -17.24 -31.06 7.37
N ASN A 325 -17.44 -31.70 6.22
CA ASN A 325 -17.29 -33.14 6.05
C ASN A 325 -15.81 -33.59 6.02
N GLU A 326 -14.96 -32.92 5.25
CA GLU A 326 -13.54 -33.29 5.08
C GLU A 326 -12.72 -33.09 6.35
N PHE A 327 -13.06 -32.08 7.18
CA PHE A 327 -12.41 -31.87 8.48
C PHE A 327 -13.07 -32.68 9.60
N HIS A 328 -14.06 -33.52 9.29
CA HIS A 328 -14.78 -34.37 10.23
C HIS A 328 -15.31 -33.59 11.44
N LEU A 329 -15.90 -32.42 11.17
CA LEU A 329 -16.43 -31.55 12.21
C LEU A 329 -17.75 -32.15 12.74
N ASN A 330 -17.88 -32.24 14.06
CA ASN A 330 -19.02 -32.88 14.71
C ASN A 330 -20.18 -31.90 14.93
N ASN A 331 -19.88 -30.61 15.01
CA ASN A 331 -20.85 -29.58 15.33
C ASN A 331 -20.45 -28.20 14.80
N LEU A 332 -21.42 -27.30 14.78
CA LEU A 332 -21.26 -25.90 14.36
C LEU A 332 -20.26 -25.11 15.20
N GLY A 333 -20.06 -25.54 16.45
CA GLY A 333 -18.99 -25.05 17.29
C GLY A 333 -17.63 -25.28 16.62
N GLU A 334 -17.25 -26.52 16.39
CA GLU A 334 -15.97 -26.85 15.74
C GLU A 334 -15.79 -26.15 14.38
N TYR A 335 -16.88 -25.96 13.62
CA TYR A 335 -16.87 -25.13 12.42
C TYR A 335 -16.54 -23.66 12.69
N CYS A 336 -17.12 -23.07 13.73
CA CYS A 336 -16.79 -21.71 14.19
C CYS A 336 -15.33 -21.59 14.62
N ASP A 337 -14.80 -22.54 15.39
CA ASP A 337 -13.39 -22.55 15.80
C ASP A 337 -12.46 -22.61 14.58
N LEU A 338 -12.76 -23.48 13.62
CA LEU A 338 -11.99 -23.58 12.39
C LEU A 338 -12.07 -22.25 11.61
N TYR A 339 -13.27 -21.69 11.46
CA TYR A 339 -13.50 -20.42 10.79
C TYR A 339 -12.61 -19.29 11.36
N VAL A 340 -12.71 -19.02 12.67
CA VAL A 340 -11.96 -17.93 13.31
C VAL A 340 -10.45 -18.18 13.30
N LYS A 341 -10.04 -19.44 13.48
CA LYS A 341 -8.63 -19.85 13.40
C LYS A 341 -8.06 -19.58 12.01
N THR A 342 -8.79 -19.95 10.96
CA THR A 342 -8.35 -19.72 9.58
C THR A 342 -8.30 -18.23 9.23
N ASP A 343 -9.27 -17.42 9.66
CA ASP A 343 -9.25 -15.97 9.40
C ASP A 343 -8.01 -15.29 10.03
N VAL A 344 -7.63 -15.66 11.25
CA VAL A 344 -6.41 -15.12 11.91
C VAL A 344 -5.14 -15.58 11.22
N LEU A 345 -5.06 -16.86 10.82
CA LEU A 345 -3.88 -17.40 10.14
C LEU A 345 -3.71 -16.84 8.73
N LEU A 346 -4.81 -16.64 7.99
CA LEU A 346 -4.83 -15.96 6.70
C LEU A 346 -4.31 -14.53 6.84
N LEU A 347 -4.78 -13.77 7.83
CA LEU A 347 -4.27 -12.43 8.12
C LEU A 347 -2.78 -12.44 8.49
N THR A 348 -2.34 -13.45 9.25
CA THR A 348 -0.92 -13.62 9.64
C THR A 348 -0.04 -13.86 8.41
N ASP A 349 -0.44 -14.79 7.53
CA ASP A 349 0.26 -15.06 6.27
C ASP A 349 0.31 -13.81 5.39
N LEU A 350 -0.82 -13.12 5.22
CA LEU A 350 -0.87 -11.87 4.46
C LEU A 350 0.08 -10.81 5.00
N PHE A 351 0.02 -10.53 6.30
CA PHE A 351 0.82 -9.46 6.89
C PHE A 351 2.32 -9.81 6.96
N GLU A 352 2.67 -11.08 7.14
CA GLU A 352 4.06 -11.54 7.06
C GLU A 352 4.63 -11.33 5.64
N ASN A 353 3.85 -11.59 4.59
CA ASN A 353 4.30 -11.33 3.22
C ASN A 353 4.42 -9.83 2.94
N PHE A 354 3.48 -9.01 3.42
CA PHE A 354 3.62 -7.55 3.40
C PHE A 354 4.89 -7.08 4.12
N TRP A 355 5.16 -7.61 5.32
CA TRP A 355 6.37 -7.33 6.08
C TRP A 355 7.65 -7.68 5.31
N LYS A 356 7.71 -8.87 4.69
CA LYS A 356 8.85 -9.27 3.85
C LYS A 356 9.07 -8.29 2.70
N ILE A 357 8.00 -7.88 2.02
CA ILE A 357 8.07 -6.91 0.91
C ILE A 357 8.61 -5.57 1.41
N CYS A 358 8.11 -5.06 2.54
CA CYS A 358 8.58 -3.80 3.13
C CYS A 358 10.06 -3.87 3.54
N MET A 359 10.47 -4.96 4.19
CA MET A 359 11.87 -5.17 4.59
C MET A 359 12.79 -5.33 3.37
N GLN A 360 12.35 -6.00 2.31
CA GLN A 360 13.15 -6.17 1.10
C GLN A 360 13.27 -4.85 0.33
N THR A 361 12.16 -4.13 0.16
CA THR A 361 12.06 -2.95 -0.71
C THR A 361 12.53 -1.68 -0.02
N TYR A 362 12.00 -1.40 1.18
CA TYR A 362 12.20 -0.13 1.88
C TYR A 362 13.20 -0.21 3.03
N LYS A 363 13.56 -1.42 3.47
CA LYS A 363 14.38 -1.64 4.70
C LYS A 363 13.72 -1.06 5.96
N LEU A 364 12.39 -0.93 5.94
CA LEU A 364 11.58 -0.43 7.04
C LEU A 364 10.63 -1.52 7.50
N ASP A 365 10.55 -1.71 8.82
CA ASP A 365 9.65 -2.67 9.43
C ASP A 365 8.26 -2.02 9.63
N PRO A 366 7.21 -2.50 8.91
CA PRO A 366 5.88 -1.91 8.99
C PRO A 366 5.27 -1.99 10.40
N CYS A 367 5.74 -2.86 11.28
CA CYS A 367 5.25 -2.96 12.67
C CYS A 367 5.54 -1.71 13.52
N TRP A 368 6.47 -0.85 13.09
CA TRP A 368 6.76 0.42 13.76
C TRP A 368 5.76 1.54 13.41
N TYR A 369 4.95 1.33 12.39
CA TYR A 369 4.06 2.33 11.84
C TYR A 369 2.63 2.05 12.26
N PHE A 370 1.80 3.09 12.21
CA PHE A 370 0.35 2.96 12.42
C PHE A 370 -0.42 2.85 11.11
N THR A 371 0.15 3.31 10.00
CA THR A 371 -0.52 3.40 8.69
C THR A 371 0.49 3.34 7.54
N THR A 372 0.05 2.91 6.35
CA THR A 372 0.90 2.93 5.12
C THR A 372 1.40 4.33 4.74
N PRO A 373 0.63 5.44 4.88
CA PRO A 373 1.16 6.78 4.61
C PRO A 373 2.36 7.17 5.48
N ALA A 374 2.36 6.81 6.76
CA ALA A 374 3.50 7.07 7.64
C ALA A 374 4.74 6.25 7.21
N LEU A 375 4.54 4.96 6.90
CA LEU A 375 5.59 4.10 6.37
C LEU A 375 6.16 4.64 5.04
N SER A 376 5.27 5.09 4.15
CA SER A 376 5.64 5.63 2.84
C SER A 376 6.43 6.93 2.96
N TRP A 377 6.06 7.79 3.92
CA TRP A 377 6.77 9.03 4.21
C TRP A 377 8.23 8.75 4.59
N ASP A 378 8.45 7.86 5.56
CA ASP A 378 9.79 7.50 6.00
C ASP A 378 10.57 6.76 4.91
N ALA A 379 9.91 5.92 4.11
CA ALA A 379 10.55 5.27 2.96
C ALA A 379 11.08 6.33 1.98
N ILE A 380 10.28 7.36 1.66
CA ILE A 380 10.69 8.46 0.79
C ILE A 380 11.90 9.19 1.36
N LEU A 381 11.87 9.56 2.64
CA LEU A 381 13.00 10.24 3.27
C LEU A 381 14.26 9.36 3.30
N LEU A 382 14.10 8.07 3.60
CA LEU A 382 15.21 7.12 3.66
C LEU A 382 15.86 6.91 2.29
N HIS A 383 15.08 6.87 1.21
CA HIS A 383 15.60 6.64 -0.13
C HIS A 383 16.15 7.91 -0.78
N THR A 384 15.44 9.03 -0.66
CA THR A 384 15.86 10.31 -1.27
C THR A 384 16.96 11.01 -0.49
N LYS A 385 17.08 10.70 0.82
CA LYS A 385 17.95 11.40 1.78
C LYS A 385 17.70 12.91 1.85
N VAL A 386 16.53 13.36 1.38
CA VAL A 386 16.17 14.77 1.36
C VAL A 386 15.86 15.23 2.78
N ALA A 387 16.32 16.43 3.13
CA ALA A 387 15.92 17.13 4.35
C ALA A 387 14.87 18.18 3.96
N ILE A 388 13.71 18.10 4.60
CA ILE A 388 12.61 19.05 4.37
C ILE A 388 12.58 19.98 5.57
N GLU A 389 12.67 21.28 5.31
CA GLU A 389 12.54 22.29 6.34
C GLU A 389 11.08 22.42 6.79
N LEU A 390 10.88 22.61 8.09
CA LEU A 390 9.56 22.91 8.64
C LEU A 390 9.39 24.42 8.72
N PHE A 391 8.21 24.91 8.36
CA PHE A 391 7.87 26.32 8.54
C PHE A 391 7.92 26.71 10.02
N THR A 392 8.61 27.80 10.31
CA THR A 392 8.67 28.42 11.65
C THR A 392 7.82 29.69 11.74
N ASP A 393 7.45 30.27 10.59
CA ASP A 393 6.57 31.41 10.43
C ASP A 393 5.13 30.96 10.11
N ASN A 394 4.17 31.35 10.95
CA ASN A 394 2.75 31.05 10.77
C ASN A 394 2.17 31.70 9.52
N ASP A 395 2.62 32.91 9.17
CA ASP A 395 2.10 33.63 7.99
C ASP A 395 2.55 32.94 6.70
N MET A 396 3.79 32.43 6.66
CA MET A 396 4.25 31.57 5.57
C MET A 396 3.40 30.31 5.46
N LEU A 397 3.14 29.62 6.58
CA LEU A 397 2.31 28.42 6.55
C LEU A 397 0.92 28.70 5.96
N LEU A 398 0.24 29.76 6.43
CA LEU A 398 -1.07 30.16 5.92
C LEU A 398 -1.01 30.56 4.44
N PHE A 399 0.05 31.24 4.02
CA PHE A 399 0.27 31.62 2.62
C PHE A 399 0.42 30.39 1.72
N ILE A 400 1.21 29.40 2.14
CA ILE A 400 1.37 28.17 1.38
C ILE A 400 0.07 27.35 1.38
N GLU A 401 -0.65 27.26 2.50
CA GLU A 401 -1.97 26.60 2.54
C GLU A 401 -2.96 27.25 1.56
N LYS A 402 -2.94 28.58 1.39
CA LYS A 402 -3.71 29.29 0.35
C LYS A 402 -3.32 28.95 -1.08
N SER A 403 -2.14 28.40 -1.33
CA SER A 403 -1.71 27.97 -2.68
C SER A 403 -2.17 26.55 -3.05
N VAL A 404 -2.66 25.79 -2.06
CA VAL A 404 -3.09 24.41 -2.24
C VAL A 404 -4.42 24.32 -2.95
N ARG A 405 -4.48 23.51 -4.01
CA ARG A 405 -5.72 23.15 -4.69
C ARG A 405 -5.91 21.63 -4.65
N GLY A 406 -7.14 21.15 -4.74
CA GLY A 406 -7.42 19.73 -4.95
C GLY A 406 -7.36 19.35 -6.43
N GLY A 407 -7.73 18.11 -6.75
CA GLY A 407 -7.99 17.71 -8.13
C GLY A 407 -9.22 18.42 -8.69
N ILE A 408 -9.14 18.93 -9.92
CA ILE A 408 -10.30 19.48 -10.62
C ILE A 408 -11.21 18.32 -11.03
N SER A 409 -12.49 18.40 -10.65
CA SER A 409 -13.54 17.52 -11.15
C SER A 409 -14.61 18.39 -11.80
N GLN A 410 -14.69 18.35 -13.14
CA GLN A 410 -15.58 19.19 -13.93
C GLN A 410 -16.31 18.33 -14.96
N CYS A 411 -17.61 18.58 -15.11
CA CYS A 411 -18.45 17.97 -16.14
C CYS A 411 -18.89 19.08 -17.10
N CYS A 412 -18.24 19.17 -18.26
CA CYS A 412 -18.46 20.22 -19.26
C CYS A 412 -19.66 19.87 -20.15
N ASN A 413 -19.78 18.59 -20.51
CA ASN A 413 -20.95 18.05 -21.19
C ASN A 413 -21.66 17.02 -20.29
N ARG A 414 -22.94 17.26 -19.99
CA ARG A 414 -23.74 16.41 -19.10
C ARG A 414 -24.11 15.07 -19.72
N TYR A 415 -24.19 15.00 -21.05
CA TYR A 415 -24.62 13.80 -21.75
C TYR A 415 -24.01 13.73 -23.15
N ALA A 416 -23.42 12.58 -23.46
CA ALA A 416 -22.96 12.25 -24.79
C ALA A 416 -23.28 10.78 -25.04
N ILE A 417 -23.61 10.44 -26.29
CA ILE A 417 -23.73 9.05 -26.75
C ILE A 417 -22.78 8.91 -27.94
N ALA A 418 -22.04 7.81 -27.99
CA ALA A 418 -21.27 7.46 -29.18
C ALA A 418 -22.22 7.09 -30.32
N ASN A 419 -21.98 7.61 -31.52
CA ASN A 419 -22.67 7.22 -32.75
C ASN A 419 -21.63 6.93 -33.81
N ASN A 420 -21.17 5.68 -33.92
CA ASN A 420 -20.19 5.31 -34.93
C ASN A 420 -20.45 3.88 -35.40
N ARG A 421 -19.85 3.53 -36.54
CA ARG A 421 -20.06 2.26 -37.26
C ARG A 421 -19.82 0.98 -36.45
N TYR A 422 -19.21 1.07 -35.27
CA TYR A 422 -18.94 -0.07 -34.39
C TYR A 422 -20.01 -0.26 -33.31
N MET A 423 -20.99 0.64 -33.19
CA MET A 423 -22.07 0.56 -32.22
C MET A 423 -23.26 -0.23 -32.79
N SER A 424 -23.92 -1.04 -31.95
CA SER A 424 -25.10 -1.84 -32.31
C SER A 424 -26.31 -0.98 -32.72
N ASN A 425 -26.37 0.27 -32.24
CA ASN A 425 -27.42 1.25 -32.50
C ASN A 425 -26.97 2.40 -33.43
N PHE A 426 -25.95 2.20 -34.28
CA PHE A 426 -25.46 3.22 -35.20
C PHE A 426 -26.55 3.72 -36.15
N ASN A 427 -26.70 5.05 -36.21
CA ASN A 427 -27.57 5.71 -37.18
C ASN A 427 -26.73 6.51 -38.19
N PRO A 428 -26.73 6.15 -39.48
CA PRO A 428 -25.98 6.88 -40.50
C PRO A 428 -26.51 8.28 -40.77
N ASP A 429 -27.75 8.58 -40.38
CA ASP A 429 -28.35 9.90 -40.53
C ASP A 429 -27.94 10.88 -39.40
N ASP A 430 -27.38 10.37 -38.31
CA ASP A 430 -26.88 11.16 -37.18
C ASP A 430 -25.38 11.46 -37.29
N GLU A 431 -24.94 12.50 -36.59
CA GLU A 431 -23.52 12.90 -36.54
C GLU A 431 -22.63 11.77 -35.99
N ILE A 432 -21.50 11.49 -36.66
CA ILE A 432 -20.54 10.48 -36.21
C ILE A 432 -19.83 10.95 -34.93
N LYS A 433 -19.99 10.21 -33.84
CA LYS A 433 -19.43 10.51 -32.51
C LYS A 433 -18.67 9.33 -31.92
N TYR A 434 -17.46 9.62 -31.47
CA TYR A 434 -16.61 8.70 -30.70
C TYR A 434 -16.46 9.22 -29.27
N LEU A 435 -16.43 8.31 -28.30
CA LEU A 435 -16.09 8.62 -26.91
C LEU A 435 -14.76 7.97 -26.58
N MET A 436 -13.88 8.73 -25.93
CA MET A 436 -12.54 8.29 -25.57
C MET A 436 -12.32 8.49 -24.08
N TYR A 437 -11.81 7.45 -23.43
CA TYR A 437 -11.39 7.52 -22.03
C TYR A 437 -9.87 7.61 -21.95
N LEU A 438 -9.37 8.66 -21.29
CA LEU A 438 -7.95 8.89 -21.07
C LEU A 438 -7.68 8.91 -19.56
N ASP A 439 -6.67 8.16 -19.13
CA ASP A 439 -6.23 8.09 -17.74
C ASP A 439 -4.71 8.24 -17.66
N ALA A 440 -4.25 9.15 -16.80
CA ALA A 440 -2.84 9.42 -16.62
C ALA A 440 -2.24 8.43 -15.60
N ASN A 441 -1.39 7.52 -16.09
CA ASN A 441 -0.68 6.59 -15.22
C ASN A 441 0.22 7.34 -14.22
N ASN A 442 0.03 7.08 -12.92
CA ASN A 442 0.83 7.63 -11.83
C ASN A 442 1.01 9.17 -11.89
N LEU A 443 -0.08 9.90 -12.14
CA LEU A 443 -0.10 11.36 -12.24
C LEU A 443 0.68 12.06 -11.11
N TYR A 444 0.47 11.60 -9.87
CA TYR A 444 1.14 12.17 -8.70
C TYR A 444 2.62 11.80 -8.62
N GLY A 445 3.00 10.58 -8.99
CA GLY A 445 4.41 10.19 -9.03
C GLY A 445 5.19 11.04 -10.05
N TYR A 446 4.60 11.33 -11.21
CA TYR A 446 5.17 12.26 -12.18
C TYR A 446 5.27 13.68 -11.63
N ALA A 447 4.23 14.19 -10.96
CA ALA A 447 4.29 15.52 -10.34
C ALA A 447 5.38 15.60 -9.24
N MET A 448 5.52 14.53 -8.46
CA MET A 448 6.53 14.41 -7.42
C MET A 448 7.96 14.31 -7.96
N SER A 449 8.16 13.95 -9.23
CA SER A 449 9.49 13.90 -9.85
C SER A 449 9.97 15.26 -10.35
N LYS A 450 9.17 16.32 -10.22
CA LYS A 450 9.54 17.68 -10.63
C LYS A 450 10.38 18.36 -9.54
N TYR A 451 10.95 19.50 -9.88
CA TYR A 451 11.59 20.38 -8.90
C TYR A 451 10.53 20.91 -7.93
N LEU A 452 10.68 20.56 -6.66
CA LEU A 452 9.76 20.93 -5.60
C LEU A 452 10.47 21.75 -4.52
N PRO A 453 9.79 22.69 -3.86
CA PRO A 453 10.37 23.39 -2.72
C PRO A 453 10.71 22.44 -1.56
N LEU A 454 11.82 22.72 -0.89
CA LEU A 454 12.33 21.86 0.19
C LEU A 454 12.76 22.64 1.43
N LYS A 455 13.37 23.81 1.24
CA LYS A 455 14.02 24.59 2.31
C LYS A 455 14.32 26.02 1.87
N ASP A 456 14.95 26.77 2.76
CA ASP A 456 15.39 28.16 2.63
C ASP A 456 14.21 29.08 2.25
N PHE A 457 13.05 28.85 2.90
CA PHE A 457 11.84 29.63 2.65
C PHE A 457 12.00 31.06 3.18
N VAL A 458 11.96 32.04 2.29
CA VAL A 458 12.11 33.45 2.64
C VAL A 458 11.05 34.31 1.95
N TRP A 459 10.54 35.31 2.66
CA TRP A 459 9.77 36.38 2.03
C TRP A 459 10.72 37.19 1.14
N SER A 460 10.35 37.39 -0.12
CA SER A 460 11.16 38.09 -1.11
C SER A 460 10.47 39.38 -1.52
N ASP A 461 11.23 40.49 -1.49
CA ASP A 461 10.80 41.80 -1.98
C ASP A 461 11.09 41.99 -3.48
N SER A 462 11.43 40.91 -4.20
CA SER A 462 11.82 41.02 -5.60
C SER A 462 10.62 41.37 -6.47
N ASN A 463 10.78 42.38 -7.33
CA ASN A 463 9.74 42.82 -8.27
C ASN A 463 9.84 41.99 -9.56
N LEU A 464 9.27 40.79 -9.57
CA LEU A 464 9.18 39.96 -10.77
C LEU A 464 8.10 40.51 -11.73
N THR A 465 8.39 40.44 -13.03
CA THR A 465 7.45 40.73 -14.11
C THR A 465 6.93 39.43 -14.75
N GLU A 466 5.88 39.52 -15.57
CA GLU A 466 5.40 38.37 -16.37
C GLU A 466 6.51 37.75 -17.22
N GLN A 467 7.36 38.60 -17.80
CA GLN A 467 8.46 38.15 -18.65
C GLN A 467 9.50 37.37 -17.85
N ASP A 468 9.76 37.77 -16.60
CA ASP A 468 10.66 37.04 -15.71
C ASP A 468 10.08 35.65 -15.42
N ILE A 469 8.79 35.56 -15.09
CA ILE A 469 8.09 34.28 -14.84
C ILE A 469 8.13 33.36 -16.08
N LEU A 470 7.91 33.91 -17.28
CA LEU A 470 7.99 33.16 -18.53
C LEU A 470 9.41 32.65 -18.81
N ASN A 471 10.43 33.37 -18.37
CA ASN A 471 11.85 33.02 -18.55
C ASN A 471 12.38 32.06 -17.48
N LEU A 472 11.71 31.91 -16.32
CA LEU A 472 12.13 30.97 -15.27
C LEU A 472 12.20 29.53 -15.78
N SER A 473 13.31 28.85 -15.49
CA SER A 473 13.45 27.41 -15.76
C SER A 473 12.60 26.60 -14.77
N GLY A 474 11.95 25.54 -15.26
CA GLY A 474 11.26 24.56 -14.40
C GLY A 474 12.21 23.62 -13.65
N GLU A 475 13.51 23.74 -13.90
CA GLU A 475 14.60 22.94 -13.30
C GLU A 475 15.56 23.83 -12.48
N SER A 476 15.11 25.03 -12.13
CA SER A 476 15.89 25.97 -11.31
C SER A 476 15.97 25.47 -9.87
N ASP A 477 17.15 25.60 -9.25
CA ASP A 477 17.37 25.34 -7.82
C ASP A 477 16.67 26.38 -6.94
N VAL A 478 16.21 27.49 -7.51
CA VAL A 478 15.38 28.51 -6.85
C VAL A 478 14.02 28.54 -7.50
N GLY A 479 12.96 28.58 -6.70
CA GLY A 479 11.64 28.90 -7.24
C GLY A 479 10.77 29.69 -6.28
N TYR A 480 9.57 30.02 -6.78
CA TYR A 480 8.72 31.05 -6.19
C TYR A 480 7.28 30.58 -6.00
N ILE A 481 6.68 31.03 -4.90
CA ILE A 481 5.24 30.98 -4.66
C ILE A 481 4.77 32.42 -4.51
N LEU A 482 3.80 32.78 -5.35
CA LEU A 482 3.45 34.16 -5.66
C LEU A 482 1.99 34.39 -5.29
N GLU A 483 1.68 35.54 -4.70
CA GLU A 483 0.33 36.10 -4.69
C GLU A 483 0.19 37.06 -5.86
N VAL A 484 -0.81 36.83 -6.72
CA VAL A 484 -1.04 37.65 -7.91
C VAL A 484 -2.52 37.93 -8.12
N ASP A 485 -2.83 39.04 -8.76
CA ASP A 485 -4.14 39.28 -9.35
C ASP A 485 -4.12 38.81 -10.81
N LEU A 486 -5.06 37.95 -11.19
CA LEU A 486 -5.20 37.40 -12.53
C LEU A 486 -6.43 37.96 -13.22
N GLU A 487 -6.23 38.59 -14.38
CA GLU A 487 -7.30 38.93 -15.29
C GLU A 487 -7.61 37.75 -16.22
N TYR A 488 -8.90 37.57 -16.53
CA TYR A 488 -9.39 36.57 -17.46
C TYR A 488 -9.97 37.29 -18.70
N PRO A 489 -9.16 37.46 -19.77
CA PRO A 489 -9.59 38.18 -20.97
C PRO A 489 -10.88 37.61 -21.57
N SER A 490 -11.83 38.48 -21.91
CA SER A 490 -13.16 38.08 -22.40
C SER A 490 -13.11 37.30 -23.72
N ASP A 491 -12.11 37.55 -24.55
CA ASP A 491 -11.86 36.86 -25.81
C ASP A 491 -11.47 35.37 -25.64
N LEU A 492 -11.06 34.96 -24.43
CA LEU A 492 -10.74 33.55 -24.12
C LEU A 492 -11.90 32.78 -23.50
N HIS A 493 -13.03 33.44 -23.21
CA HIS A 493 -14.13 32.84 -22.44
C HIS A 493 -14.76 31.66 -23.18
N ASP A 494 -14.98 31.79 -24.49
CA ASP A 494 -15.61 30.73 -25.29
C ASP A 494 -14.66 29.53 -25.49
N GLU A 495 -13.37 29.75 -25.72
CA GLU A 495 -12.39 28.67 -25.92
C GLU A 495 -12.08 27.90 -24.63
N GLN A 496 -12.17 28.58 -23.48
CA GLN A 496 -11.77 28.03 -22.18
C GLN A 496 -12.96 27.78 -21.23
N SER A 497 -14.20 27.84 -21.73
CA SER A 497 -15.41 27.61 -20.93
C SER A 497 -15.48 26.22 -20.34
N ASP A 498 -14.96 25.23 -21.07
CA ASP A 498 -14.95 23.84 -20.65
C ASP A 498 -13.90 23.57 -19.57
N PHE A 499 -12.79 24.31 -19.56
CA PHE A 499 -11.77 24.15 -18.54
C PHE A 499 -11.16 25.49 -18.10
N PRO A 500 -11.90 26.32 -17.33
CA PRO A 500 -11.37 27.58 -16.85
C PRO A 500 -10.15 27.37 -15.93
N LEU A 501 -9.08 28.11 -16.22
CA LEU A 501 -7.83 28.03 -15.44
C LEU A 501 -7.98 28.67 -14.04
N ALA A 502 -7.01 28.41 -13.16
CA ALA A 502 -6.93 29.00 -11.81
C ALA A 502 -8.17 28.75 -10.93
N PRO A 503 -8.42 27.49 -10.50
CA PRO A 503 -9.59 27.17 -9.70
C PRO A 503 -9.49 27.77 -8.29
N GLU A 504 -10.64 28.08 -7.71
CA GLU A 504 -10.77 28.68 -6.39
C GLU A 504 -11.65 27.83 -5.50
N ASN A 505 -11.32 27.77 -4.20
CA ASN A 505 -12.20 27.12 -3.24
C ASN A 505 -13.22 28.15 -2.74
N LYS A 506 -14.43 28.12 -3.30
CA LYS A 506 -15.50 29.07 -2.96
C LYS A 506 -16.87 28.37 -2.97
N PRO A 507 -17.84 28.84 -2.17
CA PRO A 507 -19.19 28.30 -2.21
C PRO A 507 -19.82 28.56 -3.59
N PRO A 508 -20.33 27.53 -4.29
CA PRO A 508 -21.06 27.75 -5.54
C PRO A 508 -22.40 28.45 -5.27
N PRO A 509 -23.02 29.05 -6.30
CA PRO A 509 -24.34 29.65 -6.17
C PRO A 509 -25.33 28.67 -5.52
N ASN A 510 -26.04 29.12 -4.50
CA ASN A 510 -27.01 28.34 -3.72
C ASN A 510 -26.43 27.21 -2.84
N CYS A 511 -25.12 27.15 -2.64
CA CYS A 511 -24.48 26.23 -1.71
C CYS A 511 -23.66 27.01 -0.68
N LYS A 512 -23.71 26.60 0.59
CA LYS A 512 -22.89 27.23 1.65
C LYS A 512 -21.51 26.58 1.77
N GLU A 513 -21.39 25.32 1.36
CA GLU A 513 -20.15 24.57 1.46
C GLU A 513 -19.18 24.95 0.33
N PRO A 514 -17.92 25.27 0.65
CA PRO A 514 -16.94 25.64 -0.35
C PRO A 514 -16.60 24.42 -1.23
N ARG A 515 -16.51 24.65 -2.54
CA ARG A 515 -16.06 23.66 -3.52
C ARG A 515 -14.94 24.24 -4.35
N LEU A 516 -14.10 23.37 -4.91
CA LEU A 516 -13.11 23.79 -5.89
C LEU A 516 -13.82 24.07 -7.22
N LEU A 517 -13.92 25.35 -7.59
CA LEU A 517 -14.61 25.81 -8.78
C LEU A 517 -13.62 26.36 -9.80
N THR A 518 -13.80 25.97 -11.06
CA THR A 518 -13.19 26.60 -12.22
C THR A 518 -14.14 27.69 -12.72
N THR A 519 -13.69 28.95 -12.78
CA THR A 519 -14.54 30.09 -13.20
C THR A 519 -13.78 31.02 -14.13
N LEU A 520 -14.52 31.68 -15.03
CA LEU A 520 -14.01 32.71 -15.95
C LEU A 520 -13.85 34.09 -15.30
N GLU A 521 -14.08 34.18 -13.99
CA GLU A 521 -13.96 35.41 -13.22
C GLU A 521 -12.49 35.79 -13.01
N PRO A 522 -12.16 37.09 -12.92
CA PRO A 522 -10.87 37.53 -12.40
C PRO A 522 -10.55 36.92 -11.04
N LYS A 523 -9.26 36.80 -10.72
CA LYS A 523 -8.76 36.27 -9.45
C LYS A 523 -8.02 37.37 -8.73
N THR A 524 -8.28 37.55 -7.44
CA THR A 524 -7.60 38.56 -6.62
C THR A 524 -6.84 37.87 -5.49
N LYS A 525 -5.61 38.30 -5.22
CA LYS A 525 -4.72 37.71 -4.21
C LYS A 525 -4.61 36.19 -4.35
N TYR A 526 -4.48 35.74 -5.59
CA TYR A 526 -4.41 34.33 -5.91
C TYR A 526 -3.00 33.81 -5.67
N VAL A 527 -2.86 32.90 -4.70
CA VAL A 527 -1.56 32.31 -4.36
C VAL A 527 -1.31 31.06 -5.20
N LEU A 528 -0.16 30.97 -5.86
CA LEU A 528 0.24 29.83 -6.68
C LEU A 528 1.76 29.71 -6.86
N HIS A 529 2.24 28.50 -7.14
CA HIS A 529 3.62 28.28 -7.57
C HIS A 529 3.88 28.84 -8.97
N TYR A 530 5.07 29.39 -9.19
CA TYR A 530 5.45 30.07 -10.43
C TYR A 530 5.25 29.22 -11.69
N SER A 531 5.38 27.90 -11.60
CA SER A 531 5.20 27.03 -12.77
C SER A 531 3.74 27.04 -13.24
N ASN A 532 2.78 27.08 -12.32
CA ASN A 532 1.37 27.25 -12.67
C ASN A 532 1.11 28.63 -13.28
N LEU A 533 1.69 29.69 -12.71
CA LEU A 533 1.56 31.03 -13.27
C LEU A 533 2.12 31.11 -14.69
N LYS A 534 3.31 30.54 -14.92
CA LYS A 534 3.94 30.45 -16.24
C LYS A 534 3.03 29.81 -17.28
N LEU A 535 2.38 28.69 -16.92
CA LEU A 535 1.40 28.03 -17.78
C LEU A 535 0.19 28.94 -18.05
N TYR A 536 -0.35 29.60 -17.02
CA TYR A 536 -1.51 30.47 -17.18
C TYR A 536 -1.23 31.64 -18.12
N LEU A 537 -0.05 32.26 -17.98
CA LEU A 537 0.42 33.34 -18.86
C LEU A 537 0.57 32.85 -20.31
N LYS A 538 1.13 31.65 -20.53
CA LYS A 538 1.20 31.03 -21.86
C LYS A 538 -0.17 30.81 -22.49
N LEU A 539 -1.15 30.43 -21.67
CA LEU A 539 -2.55 30.24 -22.08
C LEU A 539 -3.37 31.54 -22.12
N GLY A 540 -2.69 32.70 -22.10
CA GLY A 540 -3.29 34.01 -22.36
C GLY A 540 -3.82 34.76 -21.14
N ARG A 541 -3.55 34.29 -19.91
CA ARG A 541 -3.82 35.08 -18.70
C ARG A 541 -2.91 36.28 -18.61
N LYS A 542 -3.38 37.32 -17.92
CA LYS A 542 -2.60 38.51 -17.59
C LYS A 542 -2.59 38.70 -16.08
N THR A 543 -1.44 39.09 -15.56
CA THR A 543 -1.28 39.56 -14.19
C THR A 543 -1.50 41.07 -14.15
N THR A 544 -2.32 41.53 -13.21
CA THR A 544 -2.54 42.98 -13.01
C THR A 544 -1.74 43.53 -11.84
N GLN A 545 -1.40 42.67 -10.87
CA GLN A 545 -0.62 43.03 -9.69
C GLN A 545 0.14 41.82 -9.16
N PHE A 546 1.38 42.04 -8.73
CA PHE A 546 2.15 41.13 -7.89
C PHE A 546 2.03 41.57 -6.43
N GLY A 547 1.66 40.64 -5.55
CA GLY A 547 1.58 40.80 -4.11
C GLY A 547 2.78 40.17 -3.40
N SER A 548 2.55 39.56 -2.25
CA SER A 548 3.61 38.89 -1.48
C SER A 548 4.21 37.70 -2.23
N MET A 549 5.51 37.47 -2.03
CA MET A 549 6.26 36.39 -2.67
C MET A 549 7.12 35.63 -1.67
N ASN A 550 7.09 34.30 -1.78
CA ASN A 550 7.97 33.40 -1.06
C ASN A 550 8.96 32.75 -2.02
N GLU A 551 10.25 32.93 -1.77
CA GLU A 551 11.36 32.31 -2.50
C GLU A 551 11.86 31.09 -1.71
N THR A 552 12.29 30.05 -2.43
CA THR A 552 12.65 28.77 -1.83
C THR A 552 13.65 27.99 -2.68
N THR A 553 14.54 27.26 -2.02
CA THR A 553 15.39 26.26 -2.67
C THR A 553 14.57 25.04 -3.07
N GLN A 554 14.69 24.67 -4.35
CA GLN A 554 14.04 23.52 -4.98
C GLN A 554 15.06 22.48 -5.41
N GLN A 555 14.63 21.23 -5.53
CA GLN A 555 15.46 20.17 -6.08
C GLN A 555 14.60 19.16 -6.81
N GLU A 556 15.16 18.55 -7.87
CA GLU A 556 14.59 17.36 -8.48
C GLU A 556 14.53 16.21 -7.46
N LYS A 557 13.35 15.63 -7.26
CA LYS A 557 13.28 14.37 -6.52
C LYS A 557 13.52 13.22 -7.48
N THR A 558 14.70 12.63 -7.37
CA THR A 558 15.05 11.43 -8.12
C THR A 558 14.00 10.34 -7.93
N THR A 559 13.50 9.83 -9.04
CA THR A 559 12.42 8.86 -9.22
C THR A 559 12.69 7.47 -8.63
N GLN A 560 13.73 7.23 -7.83
CA GLN A 560 14.11 5.86 -7.44
C GLN A 560 13.01 5.05 -6.73
N LEU A 561 12.10 5.71 -6.02
CA LEU A 561 10.91 5.06 -5.44
C LEU A 561 9.75 4.94 -6.41
N GLY A 562 9.48 5.98 -7.21
CA GLY A 562 8.45 5.97 -8.26
C GLY A 562 8.74 4.89 -9.29
N SER A 563 9.98 4.83 -9.79
CA SER A 563 10.45 3.83 -10.74
C SER A 563 10.54 2.44 -10.14
N ARG A 564 10.87 2.25 -8.85
CA ARG A 564 10.81 0.93 -8.18
C ARG A 564 9.37 0.47 -7.95
N ASN A 565 8.48 1.35 -7.50
CA ASN A 565 7.06 1.03 -7.35
C ASN A 565 6.40 0.78 -8.71
N GLU A 566 6.78 1.53 -9.75
CA GLU A 566 6.41 1.29 -11.15
C GLU A 566 7.03 -0.02 -11.66
N THR A 567 8.26 -0.35 -11.31
CA THR A 567 8.90 -1.63 -11.68
C THR A 567 8.24 -2.81 -10.96
N ILE A 568 7.75 -2.64 -9.74
CA ILE A 568 6.91 -3.63 -9.05
C ILE A 568 5.53 -3.73 -9.74
N GLN A 569 4.93 -2.61 -10.14
CA GLN A 569 3.68 -2.59 -10.94
C GLN A 569 3.85 -3.15 -12.36
N LEU A 570 5.01 -2.98 -13.00
CA LEU A 570 5.31 -3.42 -14.36
C LEU A 570 5.83 -4.86 -14.38
N GLY A 571 6.59 -5.27 -13.36
CA GLY A 571 7.04 -6.65 -13.14
C GLY A 571 5.86 -7.58 -12.83
N SER A 572 4.87 -7.10 -12.07
CA SER A 572 3.58 -7.80 -11.90
C SER A 572 2.70 -7.82 -13.15
N ARG A 573 2.99 -6.98 -14.17
CA ARG A 573 2.33 -7.00 -15.48
C ARG A 573 3.03 -7.88 -16.52
N ASN A 574 4.34 -8.11 -16.40
CA ASN A 574 5.16 -8.83 -17.40
C ASN A 574 5.28 -10.33 -17.17
N GLU A 575 5.02 -10.84 -15.96
CA GLU A 575 4.70 -12.25 -15.77
C GLU A 575 3.24 -12.44 -16.17
N THR A 576 2.95 -13.37 -17.08
CA THR A 576 1.58 -13.75 -17.43
C THR A 576 0.93 -14.49 -16.26
N ILE A 577 0.58 -13.73 -15.22
CA ILE A 577 -0.27 -14.11 -14.11
C ILE A 577 -1.30 -12.99 -14.05
N GLN A 578 -2.55 -13.31 -14.33
CA GLN A 578 -3.68 -12.41 -14.14
C GLN A 578 -3.79 -12.08 -12.64
N LEU A 579 -3.00 -11.13 -12.14
CA LEU A 579 -3.18 -10.58 -10.80
C LEU A 579 -4.33 -9.58 -10.87
N GLY A 580 -5.51 -10.09 -10.57
CA GLY A 580 -6.66 -9.27 -10.21
C GLY A 580 -6.45 -8.61 -8.85
N SER A 581 -5.83 -7.45 -8.85
CA SER A 581 -6.39 -6.25 -8.22
C SER A 581 -5.34 -5.14 -8.30
N ARG A 582 -5.79 -3.95 -8.69
CA ARG A 582 -5.05 -2.70 -8.56
C ARG A 582 -4.76 -2.35 -7.08
N ASN A 583 -4.97 -3.20 -6.08
CA ASN A 583 -5.15 -2.71 -4.71
C ASN A 583 -3.86 -2.58 -3.87
N GLU A 584 -2.87 -3.46 -3.97
CA GLU A 584 -1.73 -3.39 -3.04
C GLU A 584 -0.66 -2.37 -3.46
N THR A 585 -0.34 -2.30 -4.76
CA THR A 585 0.65 -1.33 -5.29
C THR A 585 0.06 0.06 -5.50
N THR A 586 -1.25 0.17 -5.74
CA THR A 586 -1.93 1.47 -5.86
C THR A 586 -2.27 2.05 -4.50
N GLN A 587 -2.26 1.28 -3.39
CA GLN A 587 -2.49 1.82 -2.05
C GLN A 587 -1.25 2.50 -1.44
N LEU A 588 -0.04 2.10 -1.83
CA LEU A 588 1.16 2.90 -1.58
C LEU A 588 1.23 4.14 -2.49
N CYS A 589 0.72 4.08 -3.73
CA CYS A 589 0.55 5.27 -4.56
C CYS A 589 -0.61 6.17 -4.07
N ALA A 590 -1.70 5.64 -3.51
CA ALA A 590 -2.76 6.42 -2.88
C ALA A 590 -2.35 6.95 -1.51
N SER A 591 -1.25 6.43 -0.94
CA SER A 591 -0.57 7.05 0.20
C SER A 591 0.16 8.32 -0.22
N VAL A 592 0.39 8.54 -1.52
CA VAL A 592 0.74 9.84 -2.08
C VAL A 592 -0.36 10.87 -1.83
N ASP A 593 -1.66 10.51 -1.75
CA ASP A 593 -2.74 11.48 -1.44
C ASP A 593 -2.75 11.96 0.04
N ARG A 594 -2.09 11.24 0.95
CA ARG A 594 -1.91 11.68 2.35
C ARG A 594 -0.54 12.30 2.62
N LEU A 595 0.52 11.79 1.98
CA LEU A 595 1.78 12.51 1.78
C LEU A 595 1.54 13.86 1.09
N HIS A 596 0.54 13.92 0.21
CA HIS A 596 0.04 15.10 -0.48
C HIS A 596 -0.57 16.08 0.49
N ARG A 597 -1.22 15.74 1.61
CA ARG A 597 -1.62 16.78 2.58
C ARG A 597 -0.40 17.48 3.23
N LEU A 598 0.74 16.80 3.28
CA LEU A 598 2.00 17.32 3.81
C LEU A 598 2.87 18.01 2.74
N TYR A 599 2.83 17.55 1.48
CA TYR A 599 3.55 18.16 0.34
C TYR A 599 2.73 19.20 -0.42
N SER A 600 1.40 19.13 -0.36
CA SER A 600 0.52 20.22 -0.81
C SER A 600 0.75 21.43 0.07
N ARG A 601 1.05 21.26 1.36
CA ARG A 601 1.60 22.31 2.24
C ARG A 601 2.95 22.89 1.80
N ILE A 602 3.50 22.47 0.65
CA ILE A 602 4.70 23.04 0.01
C ILE A 602 4.33 23.69 -1.35
N GLY A 603 3.04 23.90 -1.62
CA GLY A 603 2.54 24.85 -2.61
C GLY A 603 2.50 24.41 -4.07
N PHE A 604 2.60 23.12 -4.36
CA PHE A 604 2.40 22.63 -5.72
C PHE A 604 0.91 22.43 -6.02
N SER A 605 0.33 23.33 -6.83
CA SER A 605 -1.02 23.14 -7.39
C SER A 605 -0.97 22.15 -8.55
N TYR A 606 -1.85 21.15 -8.50
CA TYR A 606 -2.04 20.04 -9.45
C TYR A 606 -2.31 20.46 -10.90
N LEU A 607 -2.58 21.74 -11.16
CA LEU A 607 -2.94 22.23 -12.48
C LEU A 607 -1.84 21.99 -13.51
N LEU A 608 -0.57 22.12 -13.15
CA LEU A 608 0.52 22.06 -14.13
C LEU A 608 0.55 20.75 -14.90
N THR A 609 0.39 19.60 -14.23
CA THR A 609 0.52 18.29 -14.88
C THR A 609 -0.69 17.96 -15.76
N PHE A 610 -1.90 18.23 -15.25
CA PHE A 610 -3.13 18.03 -16.03
C PHE A 610 -3.18 19.00 -17.20
N MET A 611 -2.79 20.25 -16.99
CA MET A 611 -2.87 21.27 -18.03
C MET A 611 -1.71 21.23 -19.01
N GLN A 612 -0.54 20.67 -18.68
CA GLN A 612 0.49 20.33 -19.68
C GLN A 612 0.05 19.14 -20.56
N LEU A 613 -0.76 18.22 -20.02
CA LEU A 613 -1.39 17.15 -20.79
C LEU A 613 -2.48 17.74 -21.70
N VAL A 614 -3.32 18.63 -21.17
CA VAL A 614 -4.32 19.38 -21.96
C VAL A 614 -3.65 20.30 -22.97
N GLU A 615 -2.57 21.00 -22.64
CA GLU A 615 -1.78 21.84 -23.57
C GLU A 615 -1.21 20.98 -24.69
N LYS A 616 -0.68 19.78 -24.42
CA LYS A 616 -0.29 18.84 -25.49
C LYS A 616 -1.47 18.33 -26.33
N ILE A 617 -2.64 18.14 -25.73
CA ILE A 617 -3.87 17.72 -26.42
C ILE A 617 -4.49 18.88 -27.24
N VAL A 618 -4.34 20.12 -26.79
CA VAL A 618 -4.92 21.35 -27.36
C VAL A 618 -3.99 22.02 -28.37
N GLU A 619 -2.66 21.99 -28.17
CA GLU A 619 -1.65 22.41 -29.16
C GLU A 619 -1.76 21.60 -30.44
N HIS A 620 -2.22 20.35 -30.33
CA HIS A 620 -2.63 19.54 -31.47
C HIS A 620 -4.12 19.78 -31.69
N ARG A 621 -4.49 20.96 -32.22
CA ARG A 621 -5.82 21.17 -32.80
C ARG A 621 -6.04 20.09 -33.86
N ASP A 622 -6.74 19.05 -33.44
CA ASP A 622 -7.06 17.83 -34.17
C ASP A 622 -6.01 16.68 -34.13
N PRO A 623 -5.86 15.96 -33.00
CA PRO A 623 -5.15 14.67 -32.95
C PRO A 623 -5.85 13.60 -33.82
N PHE A 624 -7.14 13.80 -34.10
CA PHE A 624 -7.96 12.95 -34.94
C PHE A 624 -7.52 13.01 -36.39
N LYS A 625 -7.21 14.19 -36.93
CA LYS A 625 -6.79 14.35 -38.33
C LYS A 625 -5.51 13.59 -38.65
N LYS A 626 -4.52 13.58 -37.74
CA LYS A 626 -3.26 12.85 -37.95
C LYS A 626 -3.45 11.33 -37.82
N LEU A 627 -4.35 10.88 -36.93
CA LEU A 627 -4.72 9.46 -36.81
C LEU A 627 -5.57 8.97 -37.99
N LEU A 628 -6.47 9.80 -38.52
CA LEU A 628 -7.27 9.55 -39.74
C LEU A 628 -6.43 9.62 -41.02
N GLU A 629 -5.43 10.51 -41.09
CA GLU A 629 -4.46 10.56 -42.18
C GLU A 629 -3.58 9.30 -42.18
N MET A 630 -3.18 8.79 -41.00
CA MET A 630 -2.45 7.52 -40.88
C MET A 630 -3.30 6.27 -41.19
N GLU A 631 -4.64 6.35 -41.04
CA GLU A 631 -5.55 5.26 -41.45
C GLU A 631 -5.76 5.20 -42.97
N ASN A 632 -5.65 6.33 -43.68
CA ASN A 632 -5.76 6.37 -45.14
C ASN A 632 -4.48 5.91 -45.87
N ASP A 633 -3.33 5.92 -45.20
CA ASP A 633 -2.05 5.40 -45.74
C ASP A 633 -1.84 3.90 -45.48
N LEU A 634 -2.79 3.22 -44.82
CA LEU A 634 -2.70 1.80 -44.42
C LEU A 634 -3.75 0.89 -45.07
N PHE A 635 -4.35 1.32 -46.18
CA PHE A 635 -5.11 0.45 -47.10
C PHE A 635 -4.41 0.27 -48.44
#